data_AF-M6VK24-F1
#
_entry.id   AF-M6VK24-F1
#
_cell.length_a   1.000
_cell.length_b   1.000
_cell.length_c   1.000
_cell.angle_alpha   90.00
_cell.angle_beta   90.00
_cell.angle_gamma   90.00
#
_symmetry.space_group_name_H-M   'P 1'
#
loop_
_entity.id
_entity.type
_entity.pdbx_description
1 polymer ?
#
loop_
_entity_poly.entity_id
_entity_poly.type
_entity_poly.pdbx_seq_one_letter_code
_entity_poly.pdbx_strand_id
1 'polypeptide(L)'
;MNLFTKKLKEFLDDADQNPVSLPYSERLQKIDWNTHADTIAESLRAAYQIAIDSDEKVSGCLLYMSGETENGFRLSEISFAEEEDDPGYQSGPVHDEAHFNIEEPGKILHEVWEKFVDDNKEAYDLIWNAAMHLFVHTAAVAAEKAKDFEEFKNLNKTKKFKVAVAFHDSWGCDIESGEGLVWQSNS
;
A
#
# COMPACT_ATOMS: atom_id res chain seq x y z
N MET A 1 4.77 -7.65 -16.58
CA MET A 1 3.57 -7.06 -15.96
C MET A 1 3.55 -7.54 -14.52
N ASN A 2 3.62 -6.66 -13.53
CA ASN A 2 3.68 -7.04 -12.11
C ASN A 2 2.41 -7.81 -11.71
N LEU A 3 2.53 -8.81 -10.82
CA LEU A 3 1.43 -9.67 -10.35
C LEU A 3 0.23 -8.84 -9.85
N PHE A 4 0.49 -7.70 -9.22
CA PHE A 4 -0.52 -6.77 -8.72
C PHE A 4 -1.27 -6.03 -9.83
N THR A 5 -0.62 -5.69 -10.95
CA THR A 5 -1.31 -5.07 -12.10
C THR A 5 -2.26 -6.04 -12.78
N LYS A 6 -1.91 -7.33 -12.83
CA LYS A 6 -2.80 -8.37 -13.37
C LYS A 6 -4.01 -8.61 -12.47
N LYS A 7 -3.76 -8.77 -11.16
CA LYS A 7 -4.81 -8.96 -10.15
C LYS A 7 -5.74 -7.76 -10.05
N LEU A 8 -5.21 -6.54 -10.08
CA LEU A 8 -6.02 -5.31 -10.06
C LEU A 8 -7.04 -5.33 -11.20
N LYS A 9 -6.59 -5.63 -12.43
CA LYS A 9 -7.49 -5.69 -13.57
C LYS A 9 -8.57 -6.75 -13.38
N GLU A 10 -8.21 -7.95 -12.92
CA GLU A 10 -9.17 -9.03 -12.64
C GLU A 10 -10.24 -8.59 -11.63
N PHE A 11 -9.84 -7.98 -10.50
CA PHE A 11 -10.78 -7.51 -9.48
C PHE A 11 -11.66 -6.34 -9.93
N LEU A 12 -11.14 -5.43 -10.75
CA LEU A 12 -11.96 -4.37 -11.36
C LEU A 12 -12.94 -4.94 -12.38
N ASP A 13 -12.49 -5.84 -13.27
CA ASP A 13 -13.33 -6.47 -14.27
C ASP A 13 -14.47 -7.28 -13.61
N ASP A 14 -14.20 -7.99 -12.51
CA ASP A 14 -15.20 -8.75 -11.75
C ASP A 14 -16.21 -7.82 -11.05
N ALA A 15 -15.75 -6.73 -10.43
CA ALA A 15 -16.62 -5.74 -9.79
C ALA A 15 -17.49 -4.99 -10.82
N ASP A 16 -16.93 -4.67 -11.99
CA ASP A 16 -17.63 -3.96 -13.07
C ASP A 16 -18.71 -4.84 -13.75
N GLN A 17 -18.53 -6.17 -13.77
CA GLN A 17 -19.52 -7.10 -14.31
C GLN A 17 -20.70 -7.35 -13.36
N ASN A 18 -20.53 -7.09 -12.07
CA ASN A 18 -21.59 -7.25 -11.07
C ASN A 18 -22.44 -5.96 -10.96
N PRO A 19 -23.75 -5.98 -11.30
CA PRO A 19 -24.57 -4.76 -11.34
C PRO A 19 -24.74 -4.03 -9.99
N VAL A 20 -24.58 -4.75 -8.87
CA VAL A 20 -24.65 -4.17 -7.51
C VAL A 20 -23.35 -3.44 -7.16
N SER A 21 -22.23 -3.99 -7.63
CA SER A 21 -20.87 -3.51 -7.34
C SER A 21 -20.45 -2.38 -8.29
N LEU A 22 -20.89 -2.43 -9.56
CA LEU A 22 -20.51 -1.48 -10.62
C LEU A 22 -20.53 0.01 -10.21
N PRO A 23 -21.58 0.54 -9.53
CA PRO A 23 -21.58 1.95 -9.13
C PRO A 23 -20.43 2.34 -8.19
N TYR A 24 -19.96 1.40 -7.37
CA TYR A 24 -18.87 1.62 -6.42
C TYR A 24 -17.51 1.45 -7.08
N SER A 25 -17.33 0.47 -7.98
CA SER A 25 -16.10 0.33 -8.75
C SER A 25 -15.87 1.53 -9.67
N GLU A 26 -16.91 2.09 -10.29
CA GLU A 26 -16.81 3.34 -11.06
C GLU A 26 -16.37 4.54 -10.20
N ARG A 27 -16.81 4.61 -8.94
CA ARG A 27 -16.37 5.65 -7.99
C ARG A 27 -14.90 5.47 -7.62
N LEU A 28 -14.49 4.24 -7.31
CA LEU A 28 -13.10 3.90 -7.03
C LEU A 28 -12.18 4.29 -8.20
N GLN A 29 -12.60 4.04 -9.44
CA GLN A 29 -11.83 4.38 -10.65
C GLN A 29 -11.74 5.90 -10.91
N LYS A 30 -12.63 6.71 -10.34
CA LYS A 30 -12.62 8.19 -10.48
C LYS A 30 -11.69 8.90 -9.50
N ILE A 31 -11.20 8.21 -8.48
CA ILE A 31 -10.22 8.75 -7.53
C ILE A 31 -8.94 9.07 -8.28
N ASP A 32 -8.32 10.21 -7.98
CA ASP A 32 -7.03 10.59 -8.56
C ASP A 32 -5.86 9.85 -7.88
N TRP A 33 -5.77 8.57 -8.19
CA TRP A 33 -4.71 7.69 -7.68
C TRP A 33 -3.30 8.15 -8.04
N ASN A 34 -3.13 8.95 -9.11
CA ASN A 34 -1.81 9.44 -9.49
C ASN A 34 -1.30 10.50 -8.51
N THR A 35 -2.15 11.45 -8.14
CA THR A 35 -1.82 12.45 -7.11
C THR A 35 -1.55 11.79 -5.75
N HIS A 36 -2.30 10.74 -5.41
CA HIS A 36 -2.01 9.97 -4.19
C HIS A 36 -0.69 9.19 -4.28
N ALA A 37 -0.34 8.66 -5.45
CA ALA A 37 0.97 8.04 -5.66
C ALA A 37 2.12 9.06 -5.50
N ASP A 38 1.95 10.30 -5.96
CA ASP A 38 2.93 11.36 -5.74
C ASP A 38 3.07 11.68 -4.25
N THR A 39 1.96 11.74 -3.52
CA THR A 39 1.96 11.95 -2.06
C THR A 39 2.71 10.84 -1.33
N ILE A 40 2.43 9.57 -1.65
CA ILE A 40 3.15 8.41 -1.08
C ILE A 40 4.63 8.46 -1.43
N ALA A 41 4.98 8.84 -2.65
CA ALA A 41 6.38 8.92 -3.07
C ALA A 41 7.14 9.96 -2.25
N GLU A 42 6.56 11.13 -1.97
CA GLU A 42 7.17 12.14 -1.09
C GLU A 42 7.30 11.63 0.37
N SER A 43 6.31 10.90 0.89
CA SER A 43 6.44 10.25 2.20
C SER A 43 7.56 9.21 2.24
N LEU A 44 7.69 8.39 1.18
CA LEU A 44 8.80 7.45 1.02
C LEU A 44 10.15 8.18 0.98
N ARG A 45 10.24 9.29 0.26
CA ARG A 45 11.43 10.12 0.18
C ARG A 45 11.87 10.61 1.56
N ALA A 46 10.93 11.15 2.35
CA ALA A 46 11.20 11.60 3.71
C ALA A 46 11.63 10.43 4.62
N ALA A 47 10.96 9.28 4.52
CA ALA A 47 11.34 8.07 5.25
C ALA A 47 12.75 7.59 4.88
N TYR A 48 13.13 7.65 3.61
CA TYR A 48 14.50 7.31 3.18
C TYR A 48 15.55 8.22 3.80
N GLN A 49 15.25 9.52 3.95
CA GLN A 49 16.17 10.43 4.64
C GLN A 49 16.35 10.04 6.10
N ILE A 50 15.28 9.66 6.81
CA ILE A 50 15.37 9.15 8.19
C ILE A 50 16.25 7.91 8.26
N ALA A 51 16.08 6.98 7.31
CA ALA A 51 16.92 5.78 7.25
C ALA A 51 18.40 6.13 6.95
N ILE A 52 18.67 7.10 6.08
CA ILE A 52 20.05 7.59 5.85
C ILE A 52 20.64 8.18 7.14
N ASP A 53 19.87 9.01 7.85
CA ASP A 53 20.33 9.68 9.06
C ASP A 53 20.60 8.70 10.23
N SER A 54 19.95 7.53 10.21
CA SER A 54 20.21 6.44 11.16
C SER A 54 21.54 5.70 10.92
N ASP A 55 22.11 5.82 9.70
CA ASP A 55 23.28 5.05 9.23
C ASP A 55 23.08 3.51 9.19
N GLU A 56 21.87 3.02 9.46
CA GLU A 56 21.55 1.59 9.45
C GLU A 56 21.46 1.03 8.04
N LYS A 57 21.82 -0.26 7.91
CA LYS A 57 21.71 -0.98 6.65
C LYS A 57 20.31 -1.59 6.53
N VAL A 58 19.58 -1.19 5.50
CA VAL A 58 18.15 -1.57 5.32
C VAL A 58 17.92 -2.51 4.13
N SER A 59 16.97 -3.43 4.26
CA SER A 59 16.59 -4.39 3.20
C SER A 59 15.24 -4.08 2.54
N GLY A 60 14.45 -3.20 3.16
CA GLY A 60 13.17 -2.76 2.63
C GLY A 60 12.41 -1.86 3.60
N CYS A 61 11.21 -1.44 3.19
CA CYS A 61 10.28 -0.76 4.09
C CYS A 61 8.85 -1.31 3.97
N LEU A 62 8.12 -1.19 5.07
CA LEU A 62 6.73 -1.57 5.23
C LEU A 62 5.88 -0.32 5.38
N LEU A 63 4.87 -0.18 4.53
CA LEU A 63 3.86 0.85 4.60
C LEU A 63 2.71 0.32 5.45
N TYR A 64 2.57 0.86 6.67
CA TYR A 64 1.49 0.49 7.58
C TYR A 64 0.21 1.23 7.23
N MET A 65 -0.82 0.45 6.96
CA MET A 65 -2.13 0.95 6.59
C MET A 65 -3.17 0.63 7.63
N SER A 66 -4.04 1.61 7.92
CA SER A 66 -5.32 1.35 8.58
C SER A 66 -6.44 1.39 7.54
N GLY A 67 -7.14 0.26 7.39
CA GLY A 67 -8.15 0.03 6.34
C GLY A 67 -9.60 0.07 6.80
N GLU A 68 -9.86 0.12 8.10
CA GLU A 68 -11.19 -0.11 8.67
C GLU A 68 -11.80 1.14 9.32
N THR A 69 -11.72 2.30 8.68
CA THR A 69 -12.41 3.48 9.21
C THR A 69 -13.26 4.16 8.16
N GLU A 70 -14.40 4.73 8.59
CA GLU A 70 -15.16 5.75 7.86
C GLU A 70 -14.26 6.87 7.31
N ASN A 71 -13.04 7.00 7.85
CA ASN A 71 -12.09 8.01 7.49
C ASN A 71 -11.27 7.66 6.24
N GLY A 72 -11.16 6.42 5.76
CA GLY A 72 -10.38 6.12 4.55
C GLY A 72 -9.23 5.14 4.70
N PHE A 73 -8.43 5.03 3.64
CA PHE A 73 -7.13 4.36 3.68
C PHE A 73 -6.07 5.34 4.14
N ARG A 74 -5.55 5.10 5.35
CA ARG A 74 -4.49 5.92 5.94
C ARG A 74 -3.16 5.17 5.92
N LEU A 75 -2.12 5.80 5.38
CA LEU A 75 -0.75 5.43 5.69
C LEU A 75 -0.42 6.00 7.07
N SER A 76 -0.27 5.14 8.07
CA SER A 76 0.04 5.57 9.44
C SER A 76 1.54 5.72 9.65
N GLU A 77 2.32 4.79 9.12
CA GLU A 77 3.75 4.68 9.45
C GLU A 77 4.50 4.05 8.27
N ILE A 78 5.76 4.43 8.11
CA ILE A 78 6.71 3.70 7.26
C ILE A 78 7.85 3.22 8.17
N SER A 79 8.05 1.91 8.22
CA SER A 79 9.09 1.30 9.06
C SER A 79 10.01 0.47 8.18
N PHE A 80 11.30 0.48 8.51
CA PHE A 80 12.29 -0.25 7.74
C PHE A 80 12.57 -1.61 8.35
N ALA A 81 12.89 -2.58 7.49
CA ALA A 81 13.55 -3.80 7.91
C ALA A 81 15.06 -3.54 7.92
N GLU A 82 15.71 -3.93 9.02
CA GLU A 82 17.15 -4.11 9.04
C GLU A 82 17.55 -5.26 8.08
N GLU A 83 18.81 -5.70 8.08
CA GLU A 83 19.39 -6.68 7.16
C GLU A 83 18.52 -7.95 6.89
N GLU A 84 18.84 -8.71 5.83
CA GLU A 84 18.08 -9.86 5.25
C GLU A 84 17.71 -11.03 6.19
N ASP A 85 17.92 -10.92 7.50
CA ASP A 85 17.65 -11.94 8.52
C ASP A 85 16.74 -11.45 9.68
N ASP A 86 16.18 -10.23 9.62
CA ASP A 86 15.23 -9.75 10.65
C ASP A 86 13.76 -9.92 10.24
N PRO A 87 13.05 -10.95 10.77
CA PRO A 87 11.66 -11.21 10.46
C PRO A 87 10.67 -10.24 11.12
N GLY A 88 11.15 -9.32 11.97
CA GLY A 88 10.32 -8.34 12.65
C GLY A 88 10.75 -6.91 12.31
N TYR A 89 9.89 -6.12 11.67
CA TYR A 89 10.06 -4.67 11.45
C TYR A 89 9.99 -3.85 12.75
N GLN A 90 10.56 -4.37 13.84
CA GLN A 90 10.56 -3.78 15.18
C GLN A 90 11.91 -3.12 15.52
N SER A 91 12.89 -3.20 14.62
CA SER A 91 14.28 -2.81 14.87
C SER A 91 14.73 -1.58 14.09
N GLY A 92 14.30 -1.43 12.82
CA GLY A 92 14.78 -0.34 11.95
C GLY A 92 14.12 1.03 12.17
N PRO A 93 14.55 2.07 11.42
CA PRO A 93 14.06 3.43 11.58
C PRO A 93 12.57 3.54 11.26
N VAL A 94 11.89 4.50 11.89
CA VAL A 94 10.45 4.70 11.75
C VAL A 94 10.16 6.14 11.36
N HIS A 95 9.33 6.31 10.32
CA HIS A 95 8.77 7.59 9.92
C HIS A 95 7.29 7.69 10.34
N ASP A 96 7.06 8.12 11.58
CA ASP A 96 5.72 8.28 12.15
C ASP A 96 4.94 9.46 11.51
N GLU A 97 5.62 10.41 10.87
CA GLU A 97 4.96 11.59 10.28
C GLU A 97 4.39 11.33 8.87
N ALA A 98 4.37 10.08 8.38
CA ALA A 98 3.94 9.73 7.01
C ALA A 98 2.42 9.89 6.79
N HIS A 99 1.72 10.37 7.81
CA HIS A 99 0.28 10.41 7.91
C HIS A 99 -0.38 11.17 6.75
N PHE A 100 -0.94 10.42 5.80
CA PHE A 100 -1.94 10.93 4.87
C PHE A 100 -3.08 9.93 4.74
N ASN A 101 -4.22 10.41 4.27
CA ASN A 101 -5.45 9.65 4.24
C ASN A 101 -6.17 9.85 2.91
N ILE A 102 -6.61 8.75 2.30
CA ILE A 102 -7.46 8.74 1.12
C ILE A 102 -8.87 8.40 1.59
N GLU A 103 -9.71 9.42 1.74
CA GLU A 103 -11.03 9.27 2.38
C GLU A 103 -12.03 8.47 1.54
N GLU A 104 -12.05 8.70 0.23
CA GLU A 104 -13.12 8.19 -0.65
C GLU A 104 -13.25 6.66 -0.65
N PRO A 105 -12.17 5.86 -0.69
CA PRO A 105 -12.26 4.41 -0.52
C PRO A 105 -12.93 4.00 0.80
N GLY A 106 -12.64 4.68 1.91
CA GLY A 106 -13.27 4.36 3.20
C GLY A 106 -14.76 4.67 3.21
N LYS A 107 -15.17 5.79 2.61
CA LYS A 107 -16.60 6.12 2.41
C LYS A 107 -17.32 5.06 1.59
N ILE A 108 -16.70 4.65 0.47
CA ILE A 108 -17.23 3.59 -0.40
C ILE A 108 -17.37 2.27 0.38
N LEU A 109 -16.31 1.84 1.07
CA LEU A 109 -16.32 0.56 1.79
C LEU A 109 -17.31 0.56 2.95
N HIS A 110 -17.45 1.70 3.66
CA HIS A 110 -18.46 1.87 4.70
C HIS A 110 -19.88 1.76 4.13
N GLU A 111 -20.19 2.50 3.05
CA GLU A 111 -21.51 2.43 2.41
C GLU A 111 -21.86 1.01 1.92
N VAL A 112 -20.88 0.29 1.39
CA VAL A 112 -21.07 -1.09 0.89
C VAL A 112 -21.21 -2.06 2.05
N TRP A 113 -20.44 -1.89 3.12
CA TRP A 113 -20.55 -2.69 4.34
C TRP A 113 -21.95 -2.57 4.94
N GLU A 114 -22.43 -1.35 5.17
CA GLU A 114 -23.76 -1.10 5.76
C GLU A 114 -24.90 -1.73 4.95
N LYS A 115 -24.76 -1.76 3.62
CA LYS A 115 -25.81 -2.24 2.72
C LYS A 115 -25.77 -3.72 2.42
N PHE A 116 -24.57 -4.32 2.42
CA PHE A 116 -24.38 -5.62 1.78
C PHE A 116 -23.61 -6.64 2.60
N VAL A 117 -22.96 -6.27 3.71
CA VAL A 117 -22.11 -7.25 4.44
C VAL A 117 -22.91 -8.48 4.91
N ASP A 118 -24.16 -8.28 5.35
CA ASP A 118 -25.03 -9.35 5.82
C ASP A 118 -25.90 -9.95 4.71
N ASP A 119 -26.40 -9.11 3.79
CA ASP A 119 -27.41 -9.50 2.79
C ASP A 119 -26.81 -9.93 1.43
N ASN A 120 -25.61 -9.45 1.09
CA ASN A 120 -24.94 -9.73 -0.18
C ASN A 120 -23.41 -9.61 -0.06
N LYS A 121 -22.84 -10.49 0.77
CA LYS A 121 -21.40 -10.51 1.07
C LYS A 121 -20.51 -10.57 -0.17
N GLU A 122 -20.94 -11.24 -1.23
CA GLU A 122 -20.18 -11.32 -2.49
C GLU A 122 -19.97 -9.93 -3.11
N ALA A 123 -20.99 -9.08 -3.14
CA ALA A 123 -20.86 -7.71 -3.63
C ALA A 123 -19.93 -6.87 -2.75
N TYR A 124 -19.98 -7.06 -1.43
CA TYR A 124 -19.03 -6.42 -0.51
C TYR A 124 -17.60 -6.86 -0.78
N ASP A 125 -17.35 -8.16 -0.89
CA ASP A 125 -16.03 -8.72 -1.12
C ASP A 125 -15.44 -8.25 -2.47
N LEU A 126 -16.25 -8.10 -3.52
CA LEU A 126 -15.81 -7.55 -4.81
C LEU A 126 -15.28 -6.11 -4.67
N ILE A 127 -16.01 -5.24 -3.97
CA ILE A 127 -15.60 -3.84 -3.78
C ILE A 127 -14.39 -3.73 -2.85
N TRP A 128 -14.38 -4.51 -1.77
CA TRP A 128 -13.23 -4.61 -0.88
C TRP A 128 -11.96 -4.98 -1.66
N ASN A 129 -12.02 -6.06 -2.44
CA ASN A 129 -10.86 -6.51 -3.22
C ASN A 129 -10.40 -5.47 -4.24
N ALA A 130 -11.32 -4.82 -4.95
CA ALA A 130 -11.00 -3.75 -5.90
C ALA A 130 -10.32 -2.55 -5.21
N ALA A 131 -10.87 -2.07 -4.09
CA ALA A 131 -10.32 -0.92 -3.35
C ALA A 131 -8.91 -1.20 -2.82
N MET A 132 -8.71 -2.38 -2.23
CA MET A 132 -7.43 -2.79 -1.66
C MET A 132 -6.35 -2.93 -2.73
N HIS A 133 -6.69 -3.51 -3.89
CA HIS A 133 -5.74 -3.67 -4.99
C HIS A 133 -5.43 -2.35 -5.71
N LEU A 134 -6.38 -1.41 -5.77
CA LEU A 134 -6.12 -0.07 -6.26
C LEU A 134 -5.08 0.62 -5.39
N PHE A 135 -5.25 0.59 -4.07
CA PHE A 135 -4.27 1.19 -3.16
C PHE A 135 -2.90 0.52 -3.28
N VAL A 136 -2.85 -0.81 -3.25
CA VAL A 136 -1.59 -1.57 -3.41
C VAL A 136 -0.90 -1.22 -4.72
N HIS A 137 -1.66 -1.07 -5.80
CA HIS A 137 -1.12 -0.61 -7.08
C HIS A 137 -0.58 0.83 -6.98
N THR A 138 -1.29 1.73 -6.32
CA THR A 138 -0.84 3.11 -6.07
C THR A 138 0.47 3.14 -5.28
N ALA A 139 0.61 2.32 -4.24
CA ALA A 139 1.85 2.19 -3.48
C ALA A 139 3.01 1.65 -4.34
N ALA A 140 2.74 0.67 -5.21
CA ALA A 140 3.74 0.17 -6.16
C ALA A 140 4.20 1.26 -7.15
N VAL A 141 3.27 2.06 -7.67
CA VAL A 141 3.58 3.20 -8.55
C VAL A 141 4.40 4.25 -7.80
N ALA A 142 4.05 4.55 -6.56
CA ALA A 142 4.79 5.48 -5.72
C ALA A 142 6.23 5.01 -5.45
N ALA A 143 6.41 3.72 -5.12
CA ALA A 143 7.74 3.14 -4.94
C ALA A 143 8.57 3.20 -6.22
N GLU A 144 7.96 2.93 -7.37
CA GLU A 144 8.61 3.05 -8.68
C GLU A 144 9.01 4.49 -9.01
N LYS A 145 8.23 5.50 -8.60
CA LYS A 145 8.62 6.92 -8.72
C LYS A 145 9.77 7.26 -7.76
N ALA A 146 9.64 6.83 -6.51
CA ALA A 146 10.57 7.17 -5.44
C ALA A 146 11.98 6.59 -5.65
N LYS A 147 12.12 5.53 -6.47
CA LYS A 147 13.43 4.96 -6.83
C LYS A 147 14.37 5.96 -7.51
N ASP A 148 13.80 6.97 -8.18
CA ASP A 148 14.57 7.95 -8.96
C ASP A 148 15.07 9.11 -8.10
N PHE A 149 14.60 9.21 -6.85
CA PHE A 149 15.05 10.21 -5.89
C PHE A 149 16.50 9.98 -5.43
N GLU A 150 17.15 11.07 -5.04
CA GLU A 150 18.55 11.05 -4.61
C GLU A 150 18.69 10.30 -3.28
N GLU A 151 17.74 10.47 -2.38
CA GLU A 151 17.65 9.78 -1.09
C GLU A 151 17.62 8.27 -1.30
N PHE A 152 16.77 7.77 -2.23
CA PHE A 152 16.75 6.35 -2.53
C PHE A 152 18.11 5.85 -3.04
N LYS A 153 18.79 6.62 -3.91
CA LYS A 153 20.10 6.25 -4.47
C LYS A 153 21.20 6.23 -3.40
N ASN A 154 21.08 7.06 -2.37
CA ASN A 154 22.05 7.20 -1.29
C ASN A 154 21.78 6.29 -0.08
N LEU A 155 20.61 5.64 0.00
CA LEU A 155 20.29 4.67 1.04
C LEU A 155 21.38 3.60 1.20
N ASN A 156 21.79 3.37 2.46
CA ASN A 156 22.62 2.23 2.83
C ASN A 156 21.77 0.95 2.78
N LYS A 157 21.58 0.38 1.59
CA LYS A 157 20.67 -0.75 1.37
C LYS A 157 21.37 -2.03 0.93
N THR A 158 20.72 -3.17 1.17
CA THR A 158 21.13 -4.45 0.57
C THR A 158 21.02 -4.39 -0.96
N LYS A 159 21.54 -5.41 -1.66
CA LYS A 159 21.48 -5.47 -3.14
C LYS A 159 20.04 -5.50 -3.68
N LYS A 160 19.08 -5.90 -2.84
CA LYS A 160 17.68 -6.01 -3.20
C LYS A 160 16.85 -5.27 -2.15
N PHE A 161 16.33 -4.11 -2.53
CA PHE A 161 15.43 -3.35 -1.66
C PHE A 161 13.98 -3.61 -2.05
N LYS A 162 13.15 -3.88 -1.06
CA LYS A 162 11.74 -4.23 -1.24
C LYS A 162 10.82 -3.20 -0.57
N VAL A 163 9.62 -3.02 -1.12
CA VAL A 163 8.55 -2.24 -0.48
C VAL A 163 7.33 -3.14 -0.35
N ALA A 164 6.77 -3.21 0.86
CA ALA A 164 5.55 -3.96 1.16
C ALA A 164 4.49 -3.07 1.81
N VAL A 165 3.26 -3.55 1.80
CA VAL A 165 2.10 -2.93 2.45
C VAL A 165 1.53 -3.90 3.47
N ALA A 166 1.30 -3.43 4.70
CA ALA A 166 0.58 -4.18 5.74
C ALA A 166 -0.71 -3.47 6.12
N PHE A 167 -1.80 -4.22 6.23
CA PHE A 167 -3.08 -3.72 6.72
C PHE A 167 -3.21 -4.04 8.22
N HIS A 168 -3.73 -3.09 9.01
CA HIS A 168 -3.70 -3.09 10.48
C HIS A 168 -4.36 -4.32 11.14
N ASP A 169 -5.21 -5.05 10.42
CA ASP A 169 -5.90 -6.26 10.91
C ASP A 169 -5.16 -7.57 10.53
N SER A 170 -4.14 -7.47 9.68
CA SER A 170 -3.16 -8.52 9.43
C SER A 170 -1.90 -8.24 10.25
N TRP A 171 -1.63 -9.09 11.24
CA TRP A 171 -0.37 -9.06 11.98
C TRP A 171 0.80 -9.33 11.02
N GLY A 172 1.58 -8.30 10.71
CA GLY A 172 2.91 -8.37 10.10
C GLY A 172 2.95 -9.00 8.70
N CYS A 173 2.96 -8.18 7.64
CA CYS A 173 3.30 -8.68 6.31
C CYS A 173 4.81 -8.94 6.21
N ASP A 174 5.19 -10.19 5.94
CA ASP A 174 6.58 -10.54 5.72
C ASP A 174 7.02 -10.29 4.26
N ILE A 175 7.94 -9.34 4.10
CA ILE A 175 8.52 -8.92 2.82
C ILE A 175 9.49 -9.98 2.27
N GLU A 176 9.91 -10.95 3.09
CA GLU A 176 10.65 -12.15 2.69
C GLU A 176 9.73 -13.19 2.07
N SER A 177 8.61 -13.51 2.73
CA SER A 177 7.59 -14.41 2.19
C SER A 177 6.90 -13.87 0.93
N GLY A 178 6.99 -12.55 0.70
CA GLY A 178 6.35 -11.86 -0.42
C GLY A 178 4.90 -11.46 -0.13
N GLU A 179 4.44 -11.64 1.11
CA GLU A 179 3.15 -11.13 1.56
C GLU A 179 3.17 -9.60 1.56
N GLY A 180 2.16 -9.00 0.93
CA GLY A 180 2.07 -7.54 0.79
C GLY A 180 3.17 -6.89 -0.05
N LEU A 181 4.11 -7.64 -0.65
CA LEU A 181 5.22 -7.10 -1.45
C LEU A 181 4.68 -6.39 -2.69
N VAL A 182 4.77 -5.06 -2.76
CA VAL A 182 4.21 -4.29 -3.87
C VAL A 182 5.26 -3.93 -4.92
N TRP A 183 6.52 -3.83 -4.50
CA TRP A 183 7.63 -3.40 -5.35
C TRP A 183 8.97 -3.98 -4.88
N GLN A 184 9.88 -4.18 -5.83
CA GLN A 184 11.25 -4.63 -5.55
C GLN A 184 12.21 -4.02 -6.57
N SER A 185 13.33 -3.50 -6.08
CA SER A 185 14.51 -3.19 -6.91
C SER A 185 15.47 -4.36 -6.96
N ASN A 186 16.06 -4.57 -8.12
CA ASN A 186 17.33 -5.27 -8.23
C ASN A 186 18.37 -4.19 -8.50
N SER A 187 19.36 -4.04 -7.61
CA SER A 187 20.49 -3.14 -7.84
C SER A 187 21.32 -3.56 -9.05
#